data_AF-A0A8H3D0Q0-F1
#
_entry.id   AF-A0A8H3D0Q0-F1
#
_cell.length_a   1.000
_cell.length_b   1.000
_cell.length_c   1.000
_cell.angle_alpha   90.00
_cell.angle_beta   90.00
_cell.angle_gamma   90.00
#
_symmetry.space_group_name_H-M   'P 1'
#
loop_
_entity.id
_entity.type
_entity.pdbx_description
1 polymer ?
#
loop_
_entity_poly.entity_id
_entity_poly.type
_entity_poly.pdbx_seq_one_letter_code
_entity_poly.pdbx_strand_id
1 'polypeptide(L)'
;MVRTKVGDWGVIERGTGCFIREGNIFEDTECKVLLSDIPDVQLVKTGNPEDVIRITANAEMELDGSLFSGIDATGEVGVRVHGAWKFTPRNRAAILTITNGYTHYLEIGTVFTKLQPVRKLQGKAIVTEALRCPAYAML
;
A
#
# COMPACT_ATOMS: atom_id res chain seq x y z
N MET A 1 -14.37 7.76 -6.98
CA MET A 1 -13.16 7.23 -6.31
C MET A 1 -12.14 6.92 -7.41
N VAL A 2 -10.96 7.55 -7.37
CA VAL A 2 -9.92 7.33 -8.38
C VAL A 2 -9.33 5.95 -8.16
N ARG A 3 -9.28 5.12 -9.20
CA ARG A 3 -8.71 3.77 -9.13
C ARG A 3 -7.18 3.88 -9.15
N THR A 4 -6.57 3.91 -7.98
CA THR A 4 -5.11 3.92 -7.83
C THR A 4 -4.52 2.56 -8.22
N LYS A 5 -3.34 2.59 -8.83
CA LYS A 5 -2.55 1.43 -9.22
C LYS A 5 -1.13 1.58 -8.70
N VAL A 6 -0.44 0.45 -8.51
CA VAL A 6 1.00 0.44 -8.26
C VAL A 6 1.72 1.22 -9.36
N GLY A 7 2.66 2.06 -8.94
CA GLY A 7 3.43 2.94 -9.82
C GLY A 7 2.77 4.26 -10.15
N ASP A 8 1.52 4.52 -9.73
CA ASP A 8 0.93 5.85 -9.85
C ASP A 8 1.73 6.85 -9.01
N TRP A 9 2.00 8.03 -9.57
CA TRP A 9 2.70 9.10 -8.86
C TRP A 9 1.89 10.40 -8.88
N GLY A 10 2.08 11.24 -7.86
CA GLY A 10 1.29 12.45 -7.70
C GLY A 10 1.51 13.16 -6.36
N VAL A 11 0.52 13.92 -5.93
CA VAL A 11 0.58 14.72 -4.68
C VAL A 11 -0.55 14.31 -3.74
N ILE A 12 -0.25 14.24 -2.45
CA ILE A 12 -1.26 14.08 -1.41
C ILE A 12 -1.67 15.47 -0.93
N GLU A 13 -2.94 15.82 -1.15
CA GLU A 13 -3.50 17.07 -0.66
C GLU A 13 -3.61 17.02 0.88
N ARG A 14 -2.87 17.89 1.58
CA ARG A 14 -2.77 17.84 3.06
C ARG A 14 -4.10 18.03 3.78
N GLY A 15 -5.02 18.81 3.20
CA GLY A 15 -6.31 19.12 3.84
C GLY A 15 -7.30 17.95 3.81
N THR A 16 -7.23 17.10 2.79
CA THR A 16 -8.20 16.01 2.55
C THR A 16 -7.57 14.63 2.69
N GLY A 17 -6.24 14.53 2.63
CA GLY A 17 -5.53 13.27 2.47
C GLY A 17 -5.75 12.62 1.09
N CYS A 18 -6.40 13.30 0.14
CA CYS A 18 -6.66 12.74 -1.17
C CYS A 18 -5.38 12.69 -2.01
N PHE A 19 -5.15 11.53 -2.62
CA PHE A 19 -4.10 11.35 -3.62
C PHE A 19 -4.58 11.87 -4.98
N ILE A 20 -3.86 12.85 -5.52
CA ILE A 20 -4.10 13.44 -6.84
C ILE A 20 -3.07 12.83 -7.80
N ARG A 21 -3.52 11.90 -8.65
CA ARG A 21 -2.69 11.20 -9.65
C ARG A 21 -2.25 12.17 -10.74
N GLU A 22 -0.94 12.21 -11.01
CA GLU A 22 -0.33 12.98 -12.11
C GLU A 22 0.18 12.07 -13.23
N GLY A 23 0.55 10.83 -12.92
CA GLY A 23 0.96 9.85 -13.93
C GLY A 23 1.19 8.46 -13.35
N ASN A 24 1.82 7.58 -14.14
CA ASN A 24 2.26 6.25 -13.71
C ASN A 24 3.67 5.96 -14.25
N ILE A 25 4.57 5.41 -13.43
CA ILE A 25 5.97 5.15 -13.80
C ILE A 25 6.13 4.10 -14.92
N PHE A 26 5.12 3.25 -15.15
CA PHE A 26 5.12 2.25 -16.23
C PHE A 26 4.54 2.78 -17.54
N GLU A 27 3.78 3.87 -17.48
CA GLU A 27 3.15 4.53 -18.64
C GLU A 27 3.99 5.71 -19.14
N ASP A 28 4.76 6.34 -18.25
CA ASP A 28 5.63 7.46 -18.57
C ASP A 28 6.88 7.04 -19.36
N THR A 29 7.19 7.75 -20.45
CA THR A 29 8.27 7.39 -21.38
C THR A 29 9.67 7.41 -20.73
N GLU A 30 9.97 8.42 -19.91
CA GLU A 30 11.28 8.57 -19.27
C GLU A 30 11.50 7.48 -18.22
N CYS A 31 10.49 7.24 -17.37
CA CYS A 31 10.52 6.19 -16.37
C CYS A 31 10.59 4.80 -17.02
N LYS A 32 9.81 4.56 -18.08
CA LYS A 32 9.79 3.28 -18.79
C LYS A 32 11.15 2.94 -19.41
N VAL A 33 11.87 3.92 -19.95
CA VAL A 33 13.23 3.71 -20.45
C VAL A 33 14.17 3.29 -19.32
N LEU A 34 14.10 3.95 -18.16
CA LEU A 34 14.95 3.65 -17.00
C LEU A 34 14.64 2.30 -16.33
N LEU A 35 13.43 1.79 -16.52
CA LEU A 35 12.99 0.49 -15.99
C LEU A 35 13.09 -0.64 -17.03
N SER A 36 13.46 -0.32 -18.28
CA SER A 36 13.45 -1.29 -19.39
C SER A 36 14.47 -2.42 -19.25
N ASP A 37 15.48 -2.24 -18.39
CA ASP A 37 16.48 -3.25 -18.07
C ASP A 37 16.05 -4.19 -16.92
N ILE A 38 14.90 -3.94 -16.29
CA ILE A 38 14.33 -4.79 -15.25
C ILE A 38 13.22 -5.65 -15.88
N PRO A 39 13.25 -6.98 -15.75
CA PRO A 39 12.17 -7.84 -16.22
C PRO A 39 10.83 -7.45 -15.58
N ASP A 40 9.74 -7.37 -16.38
CA ASP A 40 8.40 -7.01 -15.88
C ASP A 40 7.94 -7.87 -14.69
N VAL A 41 8.32 -9.15 -14.66
CA VAL A 41 8.03 -10.11 -13.59
C VAL A 41 8.65 -9.71 -12.24
N GLN A 42 9.64 -8.82 -12.25
CA GLN A 42 10.33 -8.33 -11.05
C GLN A 42 9.86 -6.94 -10.62
N LEU A 43 9.06 -6.23 -11.43
CA LEU A 43 8.65 -4.86 -11.14
C LEU A 43 7.46 -4.80 -10.19
N VAL A 44 6.41 -5.59 -10.45
CA VAL A 44 5.21 -5.66 -9.62
C VAL A 44 4.95 -7.11 -9.24
N LYS A 45 5.04 -7.40 -7.95
CA LYS A 45 4.73 -8.70 -7.39
C LYS A 45 3.30 -8.72 -6.86
N THR A 46 2.71 -9.90 -6.83
CA THR A 46 1.41 -10.12 -6.19
C THR A 46 1.67 -10.84 -4.87
N GLY A 47 1.25 -10.22 -3.77
CA GLY A 47 1.28 -10.81 -2.45
C GLY A 47 0.35 -12.02 -2.37
N ASN A 48 0.62 -12.90 -1.41
CA ASN A 48 -0.30 -13.99 -1.11
C ASN A 48 -1.61 -13.41 -0.56
N PRO A 49 -2.76 -14.05 -0.83
CA PRO A 49 -4.01 -13.65 -0.21
C PRO A 49 -3.88 -13.72 1.31
N GLU A 50 -4.31 -12.67 1.98
CA GLU A 50 -4.52 -12.65 3.43
C GLU A 50 -5.99 -12.98 3.72
N ASP A 51 -6.21 -13.92 4.63
CA ASP A 51 -7.53 -14.42 4.98
C ASP A 51 -8.44 -13.29 5.51
N VAL A 52 -7.88 -12.41 6.36
CA VAL A 52 -8.60 -11.28 6.97
C VAL A 52 -7.68 -10.08 7.20
N ILE A 53 -7.93 -8.96 6.50
CA ILE A 53 -7.33 -7.65 6.82
C ILE A 53 -8.38 -6.79 7.53
N ARG A 54 -8.01 -6.20 8.67
CA ARG A 54 -8.87 -5.28 9.45
C ARG A 54 -8.26 -3.89 9.49
N ILE A 55 -8.95 -2.92 8.91
CA ILE A 55 -8.59 -1.50 9.02
C ILE A 55 -9.59 -0.83 9.95
N THR A 56 -9.09 -0.11 10.95
CA THR A 56 -9.94 0.57 11.94
C THR A 56 -9.72 2.07 11.91
N ALA A 57 -10.82 2.81 11.99
CA ALA A 57 -10.80 4.26 12.15
C ALA A 57 -11.35 4.61 13.53
N ASN A 58 -10.63 5.45 14.27
CA ASN A 58 -10.98 5.93 15.61
C ASN A 58 -11.22 4.83 16.67
N ALA A 59 -10.82 3.58 16.46
CA ALA A 59 -10.99 2.54 17.47
C ALA A 59 -9.85 2.56 18.50
N GLU A 60 -10.17 2.43 19.79
CA GLU A 60 -9.15 2.10 20.80
C GLU A 60 -8.70 0.65 20.57
N MET A 61 -7.40 0.46 20.33
CA MET A 61 -6.79 -0.85 20.11
C MET A 61 -6.04 -1.27 21.38
N GLU A 62 -6.51 -2.33 22.03
CA GLU A 62 -5.75 -3.06 23.05
C GLU A 62 -4.87 -4.09 22.36
N LEU A 63 -3.56 -4.01 22.60
CA LEU A 63 -2.58 -4.93 22.03
C LEU A 63 -2.37 -6.10 22.98
N ASP A 64 -2.67 -7.33 22.54
CA ASP A 64 -2.27 -8.53 23.26
C ASP A 64 -0.92 -9.01 22.72
N GLY A 65 0.05 -9.09 23.64
CA GLY A 65 1.47 -9.10 23.35
C GLY A 65 1.98 -10.42 22.79
N SER A 66 1.92 -10.58 21.47
CA SER A 66 2.77 -11.52 20.75
C SER A 66 3.29 -10.86 19.47
N LEU A 67 4.44 -10.19 19.60
CA LEU A 67 5.18 -9.61 18.49
C LEU A 67 5.93 -10.73 17.78
N PHE A 68 5.45 -11.13 16.61
CA PHE A 68 6.21 -12.02 15.73
C PHE A 68 6.93 -11.17 14.70
N SER A 69 8.26 -11.21 14.72
CA SER A 69 9.09 -10.61 13.68
C SER A 69 9.33 -11.64 12.57
N GLY A 70 8.84 -11.36 11.38
CA GLY A 70 9.21 -12.07 10.15
C GLY A 70 9.86 -11.09 9.19
N ILE A 71 10.90 -11.53 8.47
CA ILE A 71 11.34 -10.83 7.27
C ILE A 71 10.35 -11.23 6.18
N ASP A 72 9.57 -10.30 5.69
CA ASP A 72 8.65 -10.56 4.59
C ASP A 72 9.39 -10.62 3.25
N ALA A 73 8.68 -11.05 2.20
CA ALA A 73 9.25 -11.25 0.86
C ALA A 73 9.74 -9.96 0.18
N THR A 74 9.50 -8.80 0.81
CA THR A 74 9.91 -7.45 0.42
C THR A 74 11.16 -6.96 1.16
N GLY A 75 11.68 -7.73 2.11
CA GLY A 75 12.81 -7.32 2.96
C GLY A 75 12.41 -6.33 4.06
N GLU A 76 11.12 -6.16 4.31
CA GLU A 76 10.58 -5.37 5.41
C GLU A 76 10.41 -6.27 6.65
N VAL A 77 10.51 -5.65 7.83
CA VAL A 77 10.24 -6.34 9.09
C VAL A 77 8.73 -6.32 9.31
N GLY A 78 8.08 -7.40 8.91
CA GLY A 78 6.66 -7.62 9.18
C GLY A 78 6.45 -7.91 10.66
N VAL A 79 5.66 -7.07 11.33
CA VAL A 79 5.23 -7.29 12.72
C VAL A 79 3.78 -7.76 12.69
N ARG A 80 3.53 -9.01 13.09
CA ARG A 80 2.15 -9.45 13.36
C ARG A 80 1.76 -9.01 14.77
N VAL A 81 0.69 -8.26 14.85
CA VAL A 81 0.18 -7.67 16.09
C VAL A 81 -1.24 -8.17 16.32
N HIS A 82 -1.48 -8.84 17.45
CA HIS A 82 -2.82 -9.20 17.88
C HIS A 82 -3.44 -8.00 18.59
N GLY A 83 -4.44 -7.38 17.96
CA GLY A 83 -5.20 -6.26 18.52
C GLY A 83 -6.65 -6.66 18.81
N ALA A 84 -7.16 -6.25 19.97
CA ALA A 84 -8.59 -6.22 20.28
C ALA A 84 -9.08 -4.77 20.17
N TRP A 85 -10.26 -4.57 19.58
CA TRP A 85 -10.85 -3.23 19.40
C TRP A 85 -12.06 -3.02 20.29
N LYS A 86 -12.13 -1.86 20.95
CA LYS A 86 -13.27 -1.48 21.79
C LYS A 86 -14.09 -0.36 21.15
N PHE A 87 -15.35 -0.66 20.85
CA PHE A 87 -16.34 0.31 20.38
C PHE A 87 -17.10 0.87 21.58
N THR A 88 -17.13 2.19 21.74
CA THR A 88 -17.92 2.85 22.79
C THR A 88 -18.96 3.79 22.18
N PRO A 89 -20.09 4.06 22.85
CA PRO A 89 -21.10 5.00 22.34
C PRO A 89 -20.59 6.43 22.11
N ARG A 90 -19.44 6.77 22.71
CA ARG A 90 -18.77 8.08 22.54
C ARG A 90 -17.86 8.14 21.32
N ASN A 91 -17.63 7.01 20.65
CA ASN A 91 -16.64 6.89 19.60
C ASN A 91 -17.28 6.39 18.30
N ARG A 92 -17.32 7.24 17.28
CA ARG A 92 -17.75 6.85 15.93
C ARG A 92 -16.59 6.12 15.26
N ALA A 93 -16.51 4.82 15.52
CA ALA A 93 -15.51 3.95 14.92
C ALA A 93 -16.13 3.06 13.84
N ALA A 94 -15.32 2.68 12.86
CA ALA A 94 -15.70 1.79 11.77
C ALA A 94 -14.63 0.70 11.65
N ILE A 95 -15.07 -0.54 11.35
CA ILE A 95 -14.18 -1.63 10.98
C ILE A 95 -14.43 -1.95 9.51
N LEU A 96 -13.38 -1.82 8.70
CA LEU A 96 -13.37 -2.44 7.40
C LEU A 96 -12.77 -3.84 7.54
N THR A 97 -13.57 -4.87 7.32
CA THR A 97 -13.10 -6.25 7.23
C THR A 97 -13.00 -6.65 5.76
N ILE A 98 -11.82 -7.08 5.38
CA ILE A 98 -11.47 -7.47 4.01
C ILE A 98 -11.16 -8.95 4.04
N THR A 99 -11.92 -9.75 3.31
CA THR A 99 -11.67 -11.20 3.19
C THR A 99 -11.02 -11.51 1.85
N ASN A 100 -10.08 -12.46 1.85
CA ASN A 100 -9.30 -12.81 0.66
C ASN A 100 -8.66 -11.59 -0.03
N GLY A 101 -8.16 -10.65 0.77
CA GLY A 101 -7.46 -9.47 0.27
C GLY A 101 -6.10 -9.89 -0.26
N TYR A 102 -5.67 -9.35 -1.39
CA TYR A 102 -4.30 -9.55 -1.88
C TYR A 102 -3.74 -8.21 -2.32
N THR A 103 -2.43 -8.03 -2.22
CA THR A 103 -1.77 -6.78 -2.59
C THR A 103 -0.99 -6.97 -3.88
N HIS A 104 -0.96 -5.93 -4.71
CA HIS A 104 0.12 -5.78 -5.67
C HIS A 104 1.11 -4.80 -5.08
N TYR A 105 2.39 -5.14 -5.08
CA TYR A 105 3.44 -4.27 -4.55
C TYR A 105 4.62 -4.16 -5.51
N LEU A 106 5.28 -3.01 -5.44
CA LEU A 106 6.46 -2.65 -6.22
C LEU A 106 7.71 -3.18 -5.51
N GLU A 107 8.66 -3.75 -6.26
CA GLU A 107 9.97 -4.09 -5.70
C GLU A 107 10.81 -2.81 -5.50
N ILE A 108 10.63 -2.14 -4.36
CA ILE A 108 11.15 -0.79 -4.09
C ILE A 108 12.67 -0.71 -4.27
N GLY A 109 13.43 -1.68 -3.75
CA GLY A 109 14.89 -1.66 -3.76
C GLY A 109 15.51 -1.56 -5.16
N THR A 110 14.90 -2.23 -6.15
CA THR A 110 15.38 -2.23 -7.53
C THR A 110 14.84 -1.01 -8.30
N VAL A 111 13.57 -0.68 -8.11
CA VAL A 111 12.88 0.35 -8.89
C VAL A 111 13.30 1.76 -8.48
N PHE A 112 13.39 2.06 -7.18
CA PHE A 112 13.63 3.43 -6.72
C PHE A 112 15.06 3.91 -7.04
N THR A 113 16.03 3.00 -7.00
CA THR A 113 17.42 3.29 -7.38
C THR A 113 17.52 3.77 -8.83
N LYS A 114 16.70 3.23 -9.74
CA LYS A 114 16.66 3.64 -11.14
C LYS A 114 15.89 4.95 -11.38
N LEU A 115 14.89 5.23 -10.55
CA LEU A 115 14.03 6.41 -10.69
C LEU A 115 14.53 7.65 -9.94
N GLN A 116 15.53 7.50 -9.06
CA GLN A 116 16.18 8.61 -8.36
C GLN A 116 16.58 9.82 -9.25
N PRO A 117 17.10 9.65 -10.49
CA PRO A 117 17.46 10.78 -11.34
C PRO A 117 16.27 11.52 -11.98
N VAL A 118 15.04 10.97 -11.90
CA VAL A 118 13.87 11.52 -12.60
C VAL A 118 13.31 12.73 -11.85
N ARG A 119 13.66 13.94 -12.32
CA ARG A 119 13.33 15.20 -11.63
C ARG A 119 11.84 15.43 -11.41
N LYS A 120 10.98 15.01 -12.34
CA LYS A 120 9.52 15.18 -12.20
C LYS A 120 8.90 14.38 -11.05
N LEU A 121 9.58 13.33 -10.57
CA LEU A 121 9.16 12.54 -9.41
C LEU A 121 9.62 13.16 -8.09
N GLN A 122 10.49 14.17 -8.11
CA GLN A 122 11.01 14.79 -6.91
C GLN A 122 9.89 15.44 -6.09
N GLY A 123 9.79 15.04 -4.82
CA GLY A 123 8.75 15.53 -3.91
C GLY A 123 7.35 14.99 -4.19
N LYS A 124 7.21 14.00 -5.08
CA LYS A 124 5.94 13.30 -5.36
C LYS A 124 5.82 12.05 -4.50
N ALA A 125 4.58 11.68 -4.19
CA ALA A 125 4.26 10.37 -3.64
C ALA A 125 4.16 9.36 -4.79
N ILE A 126 4.62 8.13 -4.57
CA ILE A 126 4.48 7.00 -5.51
C ILE A 126 3.72 5.90 -4.77
N VAL A 127 2.71 5.34 -5.43
CA VAL A 127 1.95 4.19 -4.94
C VAL A 127 2.83 2.95 -5.08
N THR A 128 3.41 2.50 -3.97
CA THR A 128 4.24 1.28 -3.93
C THR A 128 3.42 0.03 -3.72
N GLU A 129 2.23 0.14 -3.13
CA GLU A 129 1.36 -0.99 -2.86
C GLU A 129 -0.11 -0.62 -3.10
N ALA A 130 -0.88 -1.56 -3.67
CA ALA A 130 -2.32 -1.44 -3.86
C ALA A 130 -3.03 -2.71 -3.39
N LEU A 131 -3.81 -2.58 -2.32
CA LEU A 131 -4.67 -3.64 -1.82
C LEU A 131 -5.87 -3.85 -2.75
N ARG A 132 -6.12 -5.11 -3.10
CA ARG A 132 -7.29 -5.55 -3.85
C ARG A 132 -8.10 -6.50 -3.02
N CYS A 133 -9.41 -6.32 -3.09
CA CYS A 133 -10.35 -7.21 -2.45
C CYS A 133 -11.53 -7.45 -3.38
N PRO A 134 -11.84 -8.72 -3.71
CA PRO A 134 -13.01 -9.05 -4.51
C PRO A 134 -14.33 -8.92 -3.74
N ALA A 135 -14.31 -8.93 -2.40
CA ALA A 135 -15.51 -8.85 -1.55
C ALA A 135 -15.23 -8.08 -0.25
N TYR A 136 -15.73 -6.84 -0.14
CA TYR A 136 -15.65 -6.06 1.10
C TYR A 136 -17.04 -5.86 1.71
N ALA A 137 -17.12 -5.89 3.04
CA ALA A 137 -18.31 -5.52 3.80
C ALA A 137 -17.96 -4.32 4.70
N MET A 138 -18.77 -3.27 4.64
CA MET A 138 -18.74 -2.18 5.62
C MET A 138 -19.76 -2.51 6.72
N LEU A 139 -19.28 -2.72 7.94
CA LEU A 139 -20.09 -2.97 9.13
C LEU A 139 -20.01 -1.78 10.09
#